data_AF-A0A9N9PDU6-F1
#
_entry.id   AF-A0A9N9PDU6-F1
#
_cell.length_a   1.000
_cell.length_b   1.000
_cell.length_c   1.000
_cell.angle_alpha   90.00
_cell.angle_beta   90.00
_cell.angle_gamma   90.00
#
_symmetry.space_group_name_H-M   'P 1'
#
loop_
_entity.id
_entity.type
_entity.pdbx_description
1 polymer ?
#
loop_
_entity_poly.entity_id
_entity_poly.type
_entity_poly.pdbx_seq_one_letter_code
_entity_poly.pdbx_strand_id
1 'polypeptide(L)'
;FISNEIIKIIEEIGPKKFKAVVSDGAAVMQLAKSLVAQKYPHIIPIRCIAYHIQLIAADIIKKTSFGLQVLSKCQKFVTYFQNSHVPVA
;
A
#
# COMPACT_ATOMS: atom_id res chain seq x y z
N PHE A 1 -0.49 -17.56 0.58
CA PHE A 1 0.96 -17.40 0.79
C PHE A 1 1.23 -16.39 1.91
N ILE A 2 0.98 -15.09 1.71
CA ILE A 2 1.24 -14.05 2.73
C ILE A 2 0.55 -14.32 4.08
N SER A 3 -0.74 -14.70 4.07
CA SER A 3 -1.48 -15.06 5.29
C SER A 3 -0.81 -16.17 6.09
N ASN A 4 -0.21 -17.16 5.39
CA ASN A 4 0.39 -18.32 6.03
C ASN A 4 1.68 -17.95 6.76
N GLU A 5 2.50 -17.07 6.16
CA GLU A 5 3.69 -16.54 6.82
C GLU A 5 3.34 -15.70 8.05
N ILE A 6 2.30 -14.86 7.95
CA ILE A 6 1.83 -14.08 9.11
C ILE A 6 1.33 -15.02 10.21
N ILE A 7 0.51 -16.01 9.86
CA ILE A 7 0.00 -17.02 10.81
C ILE A 7 1.15 -17.80 11.46
N LYS A 8 2.16 -18.20 10.69
CA LYS A 8 3.32 -18.93 11.20
C LYS A 8 4.04 -18.14 12.30
N ILE A 9 4.30 -16.85 12.06
CA ILE A 9 4.92 -15.96 13.06
C ILE A 9 4.01 -15.75 14.29
N ILE A 10 2.70 -15.61 14.07
CA ILE A 10 1.72 -15.47 15.16
C ILE A 10 1.71 -16.73 16.05
N GLU A 11 1.76 -17.94 15.47
CA GLU A 11 1.82 -19.19 16.22
C GLU A 11 3.15 -19.36 16.95
N GLU A 12 4.28 -19.04 16.31
CA GLU A 12 5.61 -19.13 16.89
C GLU A 12 5.77 -18.25 18.13
N ILE A 13 5.29 -17.00 18.07
CA ILE A 13 5.38 -16.05 19.19
C ILE A 13 4.27 -16.28 20.23
N GLY A 14 3.11 -16.76 19.76
CA GLY A 14 1.89 -17.02 20.53
C GLY A 14 0.77 -16.03 20.21
N PRO A 15 -0.43 -16.48 19.78
CA PRO A 15 -1.48 -15.62 19.25
C PRO A 15 -2.04 -14.60 20.25
N LYS A 16 -1.98 -14.89 21.56
CA LYS A 16 -2.46 -13.98 22.62
C LYS A 16 -1.61 -12.73 22.80
N LYS A 17 -0.37 -12.72 22.28
CA LYS A 17 0.55 -11.57 22.36
C LYS A 17 0.26 -10.51 21.29
N PHE A 18 -0.57 -10.82 20.30
CA PHE A 18 -0.95 -9.91 19.23
C PHE A 18 -2.34 -9.32 19.48
N LYS A 19 -2.50 -8.05 19.10
CA LYS A 19 -3.79 -7.33 19.14
C LYS A 19 -4.24 -6.85 17.77
N ALA A 20 -3.31 -6.64 16.84
CA ALA A 20 -3.63 -6.16 15.51
C ALA A 20 -2.57 -6.59 14.49
N VAL A 21 -2.99 -6.64 13.22
CA VAL A 21 -2.10 -6.70 12.06
C VAL A 21 -2.38 -5.47 11.20
N VAL A 22 -1.34 -4.68 10.97
CA VAL A 22 -1.41 -3.45 10.15
C VAL A 22 -0.70 -3.70 8.84
N SER A 23 -1.39 -3.48 7.72
CA SER A 23 -0.80 -3.61 6.37
C SER A 23 -1.38 -2.57 5.41
N ASP A 24 -0.73 -2.39 4.26
CA ASP A 24 -1.24 -1.52 3.19
C ASP A 24 -2.61 -2.00 2.62
N GLY A 25 -3.14 -1.17 1.73
CA GLY A 25 -4.42 -1.37 1.07
C GLY A 25 -4.42 -2.35 -0.11
N ALA A 26 -3.30 -2.98 -0.45
CA ALA A 26 -3.25 -3.88 -1.59
C ALA A 26 -4.19 -5.07 -1.39
N ALA A 27 -4.87 -5.51 -2.45
CA ALA A 27 -5.91 -6.54 -2.37
C ALA A 27 -5.40 -7.84 -1.69
N VAL A 28 -4.17 -8.26 -2.02
CA VAL A 28 -3.51 -9.43 -1.42
C VAL A 28 -3.29 -9.23 0.08
N MET A 29 -2.88 -8.04 0.51
CA MET A 29 -2.67 -7.71 1.93
C MET A 29 -4.00 -7.60 2.69
N GLN A 30 -5.04 -7.01 2.07
CA GLN A 30 -6.39 -6.99 2.66
C GLN A 30 -6.92 -8.40 2.89
N LEU A 31 -6.77 -9.30 1.91
CA LEU A 31 -7.17 -10.70 2.07
C LEU A 31 -6.35 -11.37 3.18
N ALA A 32 -5.03 -11.16 3.21
CA ALA A 32 -4.16 -11.80 4.17
C ALA A 32 -4.54 -11.46 5.63
N LYS A 33 -4.74 -10.18 5.95
CA LYS A 33 -5.15 -9.79 7.30
C LYS A 33 -6.59 -10.20 7.65
N SER A 34 -7.49 -10.27 6.66
CA SER A 34 -8.84 -10.80 6.88
C SER A 34 -8.80 -12.28 7.26
N LEU A 35 -7.96 -13.08 6.61
CA LEU A 35 -7.76 -14.49 6.96
C LEU A 35 -7.15 -14.65 8.36
N VAL A 36 -6.22 -13.76 8.76
CA VAL A 36 -5.68 -13.73 10.13
C VAL A 36 -6.78 -13.41 11.14
N ALA A 37 -7.62 -12.40 10.87
CA ALA A 37 -8.72 -12.01 11.76
C ALA A 37 -9.80 -13.10 11.86
N GLN A 38 -10.06 -13.85 10.79
CA GLN A 38 -10.96 -15.01 10.82
C GLN A 38 -10.40 -16.12 11.72
N LYS A 39 -9.09 -16.38 11.65
CA LYS A 39 -8.43 -17.38 12.50
C LYS A 39 -8.30 -16.94 13.96
N TYR A 40 -8.08 -15.65 14.19
CA TYR A 40 -7.88 -15.06 15.51
C TYR A 40 -8.77 -13.82 15.68
N PRO A 41 -10.03 -13.97 16.12
CA PRO A 41 -10.98 -12.86 16.21
C PRO A 41 -10.55 -11.69 17.11
N HIS A 42 -9.62 -11.91 18.05
CA HIS A 42 -9.05 -10.88 18.91
C HIS A 42 -7.94 -10.05 18.24
N ILE A 43 -7.49 -10.43 17.04
CA ILE A 43 -6.47 -9.70 16.26
C ILE A 43 -7.17 -8.84 15.21
N ILE A 44 -7.11 -7.53 15.41
CA ILE A 44 -7.81 -6.56 14.57
C ILE A 44 -7.04 -6.31 13.26
N PRO A 45 -7.68 -6.47 12.08
CA PRO A 45 -7.06 -6.17 10.80
C PRO A 45 -7.13 -4.66 10.48
N ILE A 46 -6.02 -3.95 10.63
CA ILE A 46 -5.93 -2.49 10.44
C ILE A 46 -5.35 -2.15 9.07
N ARG A 47 -5.86 -1.08 8.43
CA ARG A 47 -5.25 -0.52 7.21
C ARG A 47 -4.15 0.48 7.57
N CYS A 48 -3.06 0.45 6.84
CA CYS A 48 -1.96 1.39 7.03
C CYS A 48 -2.40 2.83 6.73
N ILE A 49 -2.11 3.74 7.67
CA ILE A 49 -2.43 5.17 7.52
C ILE A 49 -1.65 5.82 6.39
N ALA A 50 -0.41 5.38 6.14
CA ALA A 50 0.40 5.91 5.04
C ALA A 50 -0.25 5.67 3.67
N TYR A 51 -0.85 4.50 3.48
CA TYR A 51 -1.63 4.21 2.26
C TYR A 51 -2.83 5.14 2.12
N HIS A 52 -3.54 5.41 3.23
CA HIS A 52 -4.67 6.35 3.21
C HIS A 52 -4.25 7.79 2.92
N ILE A 53 -3.16 8.27 3.51
CA ILE A 53 -2.61 9.59 3.23
C ILE A 53 -2.19 9.70 1.76
N GLN A 54 -1.53 8.67 1.22
CA GLN A 54 -1.14 8.63 -0.19
C GLN A 54 -2.35 8.74 -1.13
N LEU A 55 -3.46 8.05 -0.82
CA LEU A 55 -4.68 8.14 -1.61
C LEU A 55 -5.33 9.54 -1.52
N ILE A 56 -5.39 10.12 -0.32
CA ILE A 56 -5.93 11.47 -0.13
C ILE A 56 -5.08 12.49 -0.93
N ALA A 57 -3.76 12.44 -0.80
CA ALA A 57 -2.85 13.31 -1.52
C ALA A 57 -3.02 13.17 -3.04
N ALA A 58 -3.06 11.94 -3.55
CA ALA A 58 -3.27 11.67 -4.97
C ALA A 58 -4.62 12.19 -5.47
N ASP A 59 -5.69 12.05 -4.68
CA ASP A 59 -7.02 12.53 -5.02
C ASP A 59 -7.08 14.07 -5.07
N ILE A 60 -6.49 14.75 -4.09
CA ILE A 60 -6.36 16.23 -4.08
C ILE A 60 -5.61 16.73 -5.33
N ILE A 61 -4.48 16.10 -5.67
CA ILE A 61 -3.69 16.48 -6.86
C ILE A 61 -4.49 16.25 -8.15
N LYS A 62 -5.22 15.14 -8.26
CA LYS A 62 -6.00 14.82 -9.46
C LYS A 62 -7.27 15.65 -9.62
N LYS A 63 -7.85 16.15 -8.53
CA LYS A 63 -9.09 16.94 -8.55
C LYS A 63 -8.86 18.44 -8.70
N THR A 64 -7.63 18.91 -8.53
CA THR A 64 -7.29 20.33 -8.67
C THR A 64 -6.64 20.62 -10.03
N SER A 65 -7.09 21.68 -10.69
CA SER A 65 -6.52 22.12 -11.97
C SER A 65 -5.01 22.44 -11.84
N PHE A 66 -4.63 23.09 -10.74
CA PHE A 66 -3.23 23.34 -10.40
C PHE A 66 -2.45 22.03 -10.22
N GLY A 67 -2.97 21.07 -9.46
CA GLY A 67 -2.32 19.78 -9.23
C GLY A 67 -2.08 19.01 -10.52
N LEU A 68 -3.07 18.97 -11.43
CA LEU A 68 -2.94 18.33 -12.73
C LEU A 68 -1.88 19.01 -13.62
N GLN A 69 -1.83 20.35 -13.63
CA GLN A 69 -0.83 21.09 -14.40
C GLN A 69 0.59 20.82 -13.89
N VAL A 70 0.79 20.84 -12.56
CA VAL A 70 2.08 20.52 -11.95
C VAL A 70 2.48 19.08 -12.28
N LEU A 71 1.57 18.13 -12.11
CA LEU A 71 1.81 16.71 -12.41
C LEU A 71 2.20 16.49 -13.87
N SER A 72 1.49 17.13 -14.81
CA SER A 72 1.81 17.05 -16.25
C SER A 72 3.20 17.60 -16.56
N LYS A 73 3.61 18.72 -15.96
CA LYS A 73 4.96 19.28 -16.12
C LYS A 73 6.01 18.32 -15.57
N CYS A 74 5.80 17.78 -14.36
CA CYS A 74 6.72 16.79 -13.76
C CYS A 74 6.84 15.53 -14.63
N GLN A 75 5.74 15.03 -15.19
CA GLN A 75 5.76 13.87 -16.09
C GLN A 75 6.61 14.10 -17.33
N LYS A 76 6.59 15.31 -17.93
CA LYS A 76 7.47 15.64 -19.06
C LYS A 76 8.95 15.50 -18.73
N PHE A 77 9.36 15.96 -17.54
CA PHE A 77 10.75 15.77 -17.07
C PHE A 77 11.08 14.30 -16.87
N VAL A 78 10.18 13.54 -16.22
CA VAL A 78 10.38 12.11 -15.99
C VAL A 78 10.53 11.37 -17.33
N THR A 79 9.65 11.63 -18.30
CA THR A 79 9.72 11.04 -19.65
C THR A 79 11.01 11.42 -20.37
N TYR A 80 11.46 12.68 -20.27
CA TYR A 80 12.72 13.12 -20.87
C TYR A 80 13.91 12.28 -20.35
N PHE A 81 14.06 12.15 -19.04
CA PHE A 81 15.15 11.35 -18.44
C PHE A 81 14.99 9.85 -18.67
N GLN A 82 13.75 9.35 -18.70
CA GLN A 82 13.49 7.96 -19.07
C GLN A 82 13.87 7.66 -20.51
N ASN A 83 13.77 8.63 -21.43
CA ASN A 83 14.10 8.42 -22.83
C ASN A 83 15.53 8.82 -23.19
N SER A 84 16.26 9.52 -22.32
CA SER A 84 17.61 10.04 -22.63
C SER A 84 18.67 8.97 -22.83
N HIS A 85 18.40 7.72 -22.41
CA HIS A 85 19.30 6.57 -22.62
C HIS A 85 18.93 5.74 -23.86
N VAL A 86 17.77 6.00 -24.47
CA VAL A 86 17.34 5.34 -25.70
C VAL A 86 18.01 6.07 -26.87
N PRO A 87 18.86 5.41 -27.68
CA PRO A 87 19.48 6.05 -28.83
C PRO A 87 18.40 6.53 -29.79
N VAL A 88 18.48 7.80 -30.20
CA VAL A 88 17.61 8.33 -31.25
C VAL A 88 18.00 7.62 -32.55
N ALA A 89 17.07 6.82 -33.10
CA ALA A 89 17.23 6.16 -34.40
C ALA A 89 17.12 7.16 -35.55
#